data_AF-A0A5E6VL74-F1
#
_entry.id   AF-A0A5E6VL74-F1
#
_cell.length_a   1.000
_cell.length_b   1.000
_cell.length_c   1.000
_cell.angle_alpha   90.00
_cell.angle_beta   90.00
_cell.angle_gamma   90.00
#
_symmetry.space_group_name_H-M   'P 1'
#
loop_
_entity.id
_entity.type
_entity.pdbx_description
1 polymer ?
#
loop_
_entity_poly.entity_id
_entity_poly.type
_entity_poly.pdbx_seq_one_letter_code
_entity_poly.pdbx_strand_id
1 'polypeptide(L)'
;MSQSAAWKLMVGLGVGLCVLLAVALFKEPRVVLAELQFQGGAHPRYDATQLHEVYLQAVEQLLAAQQIDTQRLQVELAPQRSDTVVLRGAESALSPAQRQGLSSQLEAILQARKAVVSSVQLTLDYSQAKRLNKAGREVGPAPASVAAIGRKSLTLWLDLPYEVSLNTLVSDRERRHAFGGNRTVSGEVICQVDSFVQTALPFIITRFKADSAQLVGDMDILTHEQLTLRVPASLYFDDRDLRERLEAGGLKVSVGSEMSYGKFRSSWLSIEFGSLGEHPYQPFDMADAGRQGVRELCSNFAYQAGRPFSFFYGVGLDRLEKFRIAPQG
;
A
#
# COMPACT_ATOMS: atom_id res chain seq x y z
N MET A 1 -46.91 91.94 -5.99
CA MET A 1 -45.77 91.48 -5.17
C MET A 1 -46.23 90.27 -4.36
N SER A 2 -45.71 89.08 -4.65
CA SER A 2 -45.48 87.97 -3.70
C SER A 2 -45.11 86.70 -4.47
N GLN A 3 -43.89 86.21 -4.26
CA GLN A 3 -43.43 84.84 -4.53
C GLN A 3 -42.72 84.34 -3.27
N SER A 4 -42.96 83.09 -2.90
CA SER A 4 -42.16 82.28 -1.94
C SER A 4 -42.75 80.86 -1.94
N ALA A 5 -42.33 79.93 -2.79
CA ALA A 5 -41.05 79.20 -2.86
C ALA A 5 -40.83 78.24 -1.67
N ALA A 6 -41.15 76.98 -1.93
CA ALA A 6 -40.86 75.82 -1.11
C ALA A 6 -39.41 75.37 -1.31
N TRP A 7 -38.65 75.18 -0.22
CA TRP A 7 -37.41 74.38 -0.18
C TRP A 7 -37.00 74.16 1.28
N LYS A 8 -37.00 72.89 1.72
CA LYS A 8 -36.12 72.33 2.78
C LYS A 8 -36.55 70.88 3.06
N LEU A 9 -35.83 69.91 2.47
CA LEU A 9 -35.76 68.55 3.01
C LEU A 9 -34.35 68.00 2.76
N MET A 10 -33.58 68.05 3.84
CA MET A 10 -32.55 67.11 4.31
C MET A 10 -31.66 66.42 3.27
N VAL A 11 -30.47 67.01 3.14
CA VAL A 11 -29.20 66.33 2.85
C VAL A 11 -28.85 65.41 4.03
N GLY A 12 -28.55 64.13 3.77
CA GLY A 12 -27.92 63.29 4.79
C GLY A 12 -28.18 61.79 4.70
N LEU A 13 -27.93 61.15 3.55
CA LEU A 13 -27.84 59.69 3.42
C LEU A 13 -27.22 59.39 2.06
N GLY A 14 -25.89 59.30 1.96
CA GLY A 14 -25.27 59.06 0.66
C GLY A 14 -23.83 58.56 0.65
N VAL A 15 -23.06 58.75 1.72
CA VAL A 15 -21.62 58.44 1.68
C VAL A 15 -21.24 57.20 2.52
N GLY A 16 -22.11 56.73 3.42
CA GLY A 16 -21.81 55.60 4.32
C GLY A 16 -22.00 54.20 3.71
N LEU A 17 -22.77 54.05 2.64
CA LEU A 17 -23.14 52.72 2.11
C LEU A 17 -22.17 52.20 1.03
N CYS A 18 -21.45 53.08 0.32
CA CYS A 18 -20.52 52.67 -0.72
C CYS A 18 -19.18 52.14 -0.19
N VAL A 19 -18.79 52.47 1.04
CA VAL A 19 -17.52 51.99 1.64
C VAL A 19 -17.67 50.62 2.29
N LEU A 20 -18.86 50.27 2.81
CA LEU A 20 -19.12 48.96 3.41
C LEU A 20 -19.42 47.84 2.39
N LEU A 21 -19.77 48.19 1.14
CA LEU A 21 -19.94 47.23 0.04
C LEU A 21 -18.64 46.93 -0.73
N ALA A 22 -17.59 47.76 -0.58
CA ALA A 22 -16.31 47.55 -1.26
C ALA A 22 -15.36 46.58 -0.52
N VAL A 23 -15.59 46.31 0.76
CA VAL A 23 -14.74 45.41 1.58
C VAL A 23 -15.16 43.94 1.45
N ALA A 24 -16.31 43.65 0.82
CA ALA A 24 -16.86 42.29 0.75
C ALA A 24 -16.49 41.50 -0.54
N LEU A 25 -15.75 42.05 -1.51
CA LEU A 25 -15.69 41.48 -2.87
C LEU A 25 -14.30 41.31 -3.51
N PHE A 26 -13.21 41.38 -2.74
CA PHE A 26 -11.88 40.94 -3.24
C PHE A 26 -11.36 39.74 -2.44
N LYS A 27 -12.12 38.65 -2.40
CA LYS A 27 -11.47 37.34 -2.29
C LYS A 27 -10.81 37.09 -3.64
N GLU A 28 -9.48 37.19 -3.70
CA GLU A 28 -8.73 36.81 -4.89
C GLU A 28 -9.22 35.45 -5.39
N PRO A 29 -9.50 35.30 -6.70
CA PRO A 29 -9.96 34.03 -7.25
C PRO A 29 -8.90 32.97 -6.98
N ARG A 30 -9.27 31.96 -6.19
CA ARG A 30 -8.37 30.84 -5.87
C ARG A 30 -8.29 29.92 -7.07
N VAL A 31 -7.16 29.91 -7.74
CA VAL A 31 -6.87 29.01 -8.85
C VAL A 31 -6.31 27.69 -8.33
N VAL A 32 -6.38 26.64 -9.14
CA VAL A 32 -5.69 25.37 -8.85
C VAL A 32 -4.22 25.55 -9.20
N LEU A 33 -3.37 25.47 -8.19
CA LEU A 33 -1.91 25.62 -8.30
C LEU A 33 -1.23 24.27 -8.50
N ALA A 34 -1.78 23.21 -7.92
CA ALA A 34 -1.33 21.84 -8.16
C ALA A 34 -2.45 20.82 -7.96
N GLU A 35 -2.29 19.66 -8.60
CA GLU A 35 -3.11 18.46 -8.41
C GLU A 35 -2.19 17.27 -8.15
N LEU A 36 -2.52 16.49 -7.12
CA LEU A 36 -1.81 15.28 -6.70
C LEU A 36 -2.80 14.12 -6.77
N GLN A 37 -2.57 13.17 -7.66
CA GLN A 37 -3.40 11.98 -7.82
C GLN A 37 -2.73 10.78 -7.15
N PHE A 38 -3.47 10.11 -6.29
CA PHE A 38 -3.00 8.99 -5.48
C PHE A 38 -3.59 7.67 -5.95
N GLN A 39 -2.86 6.58 -5.69
CA GLN A 39 -3.38 5.24 -5.86
C GLN A 39 -4.49 5.03 -4.82
N GLY A 40 -5.71 4.76 -5.28
CA GLY A 40 -6.89 4.64 -4.41
C GLY A 40 -7.39 6.00 -3.87
N GLY A 41 -8.42 5.95 -3.03
CA GLY A 41 -9.03 7.17 -2.48
C GLY A 41 -8.11 7.92 -1.51
N ALA A 42 -8.05 9.25 -1.65
CA ALA A 42 -7.41 10.17 -0.72
C ALA A 42 -8.37 10.64 0.40
N HIS A 43 -9.38 9.84 0.72
CA HIS A 43 -10.48 10.16 1.63
C HIS A 43 -10.66 9.09 2.70
N PRO A 44 -11.26 9.41 3.86
CA PRO A 44 -11.73 8.39 4.79
C PRO A 44 -12.72 7.45 4.10
N ARG A 45 -12.65 6.16 4.39
CA ARG A 45 -13.46 5.15 3.70
C ARG A 45 -14.98 5.40 3.77
N TYR A 46 -15.45 6.00 4.86
CA TYR A 46 -16.88 6.29 5.10
C TYR A 46 -17.32 7.69 4.65
N ASP A 47 -16.38 8.53 4.20
CA ASP A 47 -16.69 9.88 3.73
C ASP A 47 -15.80 10.24 2.54
N ALA A 48 -16.31 10.04 1.33
CA ALA A 48 -15.62 10.38 0.10
C ALA A 48 -15.54 11.89 -0.19
N THR A 49 -16.13 12.73 0.66
CA THR A 49 -16.14 14.19 0.50
C THR A 49 -15.05 14.89 1.30
N GLN A 50 -14.46 14.19 2.29
CA GLN A 50 -13.41 14.74 3.15
C GLN A 50 -12.04 14.21 2.78
N LEU A 51 -11.04 15.09 2.80
CA LEU A 51 -9.64 14.69 2.67
C LEU A 51 -9.22 13.89 3.91
N HIS A 52 -8.59 12.74 3.71
CA HIS A 52 -8.05 11.97 4.83
C HIS A 52 -6.97 12.76 5.56
N GLU A 53 -7.01 12.79 6.90
CA GLU A 53 -6.10 13.59 7.71
C GLU A 53 -4.61 13.29 7.42
N VAL A 54 -4.26 12.02 7.25
CA VAL A 54 -2.88 11.62 6.88
C VAL A 54 -2.42 12.22 5.54
N TYR A 55 -3.29 12.30 4.51
CA TYR A 55 -2.91 12.96 3.25
C TYR A 55 -2.76 14.46 3.45
N LEU A 56 -3.64 15.10 4.23
CA LEU A 56 -3.53 16.51 4.58
C LEU A 56 -2.19 16.80 5.27
N GLN A 57 -1.88 16.08 6.35
CA GLN A 57 -0.63 16.23 7.10
C GLN A 57 0.59 15.99 6.22
N ALA A 58 0.58 14.97 5.36
CA ALA A 58 1.70 14.68 4.45
C ALA A 58 1.91 15.80 3.42
N VAL A 59 0.82 16.38 2.89
CA VAL A 59 0.88 17.52 1.97
C VAL A 59 1.35 18.78 2.69
N GLU A 60 0.88 19.04 3.92
CA GLU A 60 1.34 20.18 4.73
C GLU A 60 2.83 20.09 5.05
N GLN A 61 3.34 18.89 5.38
CA GLN A 61 4.77 18.65 5.59
C GLN A 61 5.58 18.88 4.31
N LEU A 62 5.08 18.42 3.16
CA LEU A 62 5.68 18.68 1.85
C LEU A 62 5.77 20.19 1.57
N LEU A 63 4.71 20.93 1.84
CA LEU A 63 4.66 22.39 1.66
C LEU A 63 5.62 23.10 2.63
N ALA A 64 5.64 22.71 3.89
CA ALA A 64 6.53 23.26 4.91
C ALA A 64 8.01 23.04 4.57
N ALA A 65 8.36 21.87 4.01
CA ALA A 65 9.73 21.58 3.54
C ALA A 65 10.20 22.53 2.42
N GLN A 66 9.27 23.11 1.67
CA GLN A 66 9.52 24.13 0.65
C GLN A 66 9.34 25.57 1.17
N GLN A 67 9.22 25.74 2.50
CA GLN A 67 8.98 27.03 3.15
C GLN A 67 7.75 27.74 2.58
N ILE A 68 6.73 26.98 2.19
CA ILE A 68 5.46 27.52 1.69
C ILE A 68 4.54 27.77 2.89
N ASP A 69 3.99 28.98 2.96
CA ASP A 69 2.99 29.36 3.95
C ASP A 69 1.65 28.65 3.66
N THR A 70 1.35 27.61 4.44
CA THR A 70 0.14 26.79 4.26
C THR A 70 -1.14 27.58 4.51
N GLN A 71 -1.11 28.70 5.23
CA GLN A 71 -2.31 29.53 5.45
C GLN A 71 -2.76 30.26 4.17
N ARG A 72 -1.86 30.40 3.19
CA ARG A 72 -2.18 31.00 1.88
C ARG A 72 -2.81 30.00 0.91
N LEU A 73 -2.81 28.72 1.29
CA LEU A 73 -3.28 27.62 0.45
C LEU A 73 -4.49 26.93 1.08
N GLN A 74 -5.34 26.40 0.23
CA GLN A 74 -6.35 25.42 0.57
C GLN A 74 -5.89 24.07 0.03
N VAL A 75 -5.86 23.08 0.90
CA VAL A 75 -5.62 21.68 0.56
C VAL A 75 -6.95 20.95 0.71
N GLU A 76 -7.49 20.46 -0.39
CA GLU A 76 -8.81 19.82 -0.41
C GLU A 76 -8.85 18.70 -1.44
N LEU A 77 -9.90 17.87 -1.40
CA LEU A 77 -10.16 16.93 -2.49
C LEU A 77 -10.65 17.68 -3.73
N ALA A 78 -10.25 17.20 -4.90
CA ALA A 78 -10.83 17.63 -6.15
C ALA A 78 -12.33 17.31 -6.16
N PRO A 79 -13.18 18.23 -6.67
CA PRO A 79 -14.60 17.93 -6.88
C PRO A 79 -14.76 16.67 -7.73
N GLN A 80 -15.55 15.70 -7.25
CA GLN A 80 -15.87 14.45 -7.93
C GLN A 80 -14.70 13.48 -8.17
N ARG A 81 -13.48 13.79 -7.68
CA ARG A 81 -12.31 12.92 -7.76
C ARG A 81 -11.75 12.67 -6.37
N SER A 82 -12.18 11.56 -5.77
CA SER A 82 -11.84 11.22 -4.39
C SER A 82 -10.39 10.74 -4.21
N ASP A 83 -9.68 10.45 -5.30
CA ASP A 83 -8.27 10.07 -5.37
C ASP A 83 -7.32 11.27 -5.56
N THR A 84 -7.86 12.47 -5.75
CA THR A 84 -7.09 13.64 -6.17
C THR A 84 -7.15 14.74 -5.13
N VAL A 85 -6.00 15.17 -4.64
CA VAL A 85 -5.84 16.35 -3.77
C VAL A 85 -5.47 17.55 -4.62
N VAL A 86 -6.09 18.70 -4.36
CA VAL A 86 -5.81 19.96 -5.05
C VAL A 86 -5.28 21.00 -4.08
N LEU A 87 -4.28 21.74 -4.55
CA LEU A 87 -3.76 22.92 -3.88
C LEU A 87 -4.35 24.15 -4.54
N ARG A 88 -5.11 24.95 -3.79
CA ARG A 88 -5.72 26.20 -4.28
C ARG A 88 -5.18 27.42 -3.56
N GLY A 89 -4.95 28.50 -4.30
CA GLY A 89 -4.49 29.77 -3.73
C GLY A 89 -4.46 30.86 -4.79
N ALA A 90 -3.88 32.01 -4.45
CA ALA A 90 -3.54 33.02 -5.44
C ALA A 90 -2.46 32.49 -6.39
N GLU A 91 -2.43 32.95 -7.65
CA GLU A 91 -1.39 32.55 -8.62
C GLU A 91 0.03 32.82 -8.10
N SER A 92 0.18 33.91 -7.33
CA SER A 92 1.42 34.34 -6.68
C SER A 92 1.76 33.56 -5.40
N ALA A 93 0.88 32.66 -4.93
CA ALA A 93 1.09 31.93 -3.67
C ALA A 93 2.27 30.95 -3.71
N LEU A 94 2.70 30.54 -4.93
CA LEU A 94 3.88 29.71 -5.14
C LEU A 94 4.88 30.41 -6.07
N SER A 95 6.06 30.71 -5.53
CA SER A 95 7.20 31.23 -6.31
C SER A 95 7.74 30.18 -7.31
N PRO A 96 8.48 30.59 -8.36
CA PRO A 96 9.08 29.63 -9.29
C PRO A 96 9.97 28.59 -8.59
N ALA A 97 10.76 29.02 -7.60
CA ALA A 97 11.62 28.14 -6.82
C ALA A 97 10.82 27.11 -6.01
N GLN A 98 9.71 27.54 -5.38
CA GLN A 98 8.82 26.63 -4.65
C GLN A 98 8.14 25.62 -5.58
N ARG A 99 7.69 26.04 -6.76
CA ARG A 99 7.11 25.14 -7.77
C ARG A 99 8.12 24.10 -8.23
N GLN A 100 9.35 24.52 -8.51
CA GLN A 100 10.43 23.62 -8.92
C GLN A 100 10.80 22.64 -7.79
N GLY A 101 10.90 23.12 -6.55
CA GLY A 101 11.17 22.28 -5.38
C GLY A 101 10.10 21.22 -5.14
N LEU A 102 8.82 21.61 -5.22
CA LEU A 102 7.69 20.67 -5.17
C LEU A 102 7.76 19.65 -6.31
N SER A 103 7.98 20.09 -7.55
CA SER A 103 8.09 19.19 -8.71
C SER A 103 9.19 18.15 -8.50
N SER A 104 10.37 18.59 -8.05
CA SER A 104 11.52 17.71 -7.81
C SER A 104 11.23 16.66 -6.73
N GLN A 105 10.59 17.03 -5.63
CA GLN A 105 10.23 16.08 -4.56
C GLN A 105 9.17 15.08 -5.00
N LEU A 106 8.13 15.54 -5.71
CA LEU A 106 7.06 14.67 -6.23
C LEU A 106 7.61 13.73 -7.32
N GLU A 107 8.48 14.22 -8.20
CA GLU A 107 9.19 13.40 -9.19
C GLU A 107 10.05 12.32 -8.53
N ALA A 108 10.77 12.66 -7.45
CA ALA A 108 11.59 11.68 -6.74
C ALA A 108 10.75 10.51 -6.20
N ILE A 109 9.52 10.77 -5.73
CA ILE A 109 8.58 9.72 -5.30
C ILE A 109 8.16 8.86 -6.51
N LEU A 110 7.75 9.49 -7.62
CA LEU A 110 7.35 8.75 -8.82
C LEU A 110 8.49 7.91 -9.41
N GLN A 111 9.73 8.41 -9.37
CA GLN A 111 10.90 7.65 -9.83
C GLN A 111 11.24 6.50 -8.89
N ALA A 112 11.19 6.71 -7.57
CA ALA A 112 11.40 5.64 -6.60
C ALA A 112 10.35 4.53 -6.76
N ARG A 113 9.08 4.88 -7.00
CA ARG A 113 8.01 3.92 -7.32
C ARG A 113 8.30 3.11 -8.58
N LYS A 114 8.78 3.76 -9.65
CA LYS A 114 9.15 3.08 -10.91
C LYS A 114 10.39 2.19 -10.79
N ALA A 115 11.26 2.49 -9.83
CA ALA A 115 12.48 1.73 -9.58
C ALA A 115 12.24 0.45 -8.76
N VAL A 116 11.03 0.24 -8.23
CA VAL A 116 10.68 -1.00 -7.51
C VAL A 116 10.86 -2.20 -8.43
N VAL A 117 11.65 -3.17 -7.96
CA VAL A 117 11.93 -4.39 -8.72
C VAL A 117 11.14 -5.56 -8.15
N SER A 118 10.13 -6.01 -8.89
CA SER A 118 9.30 -7.15 -8.47
C SER A 118 9.90 -8.49 -8.90
N SER A 119 11.21 -8.70 -8.69
CA SER A 119 11.88 -9.97 -8.97
C SER A 119 12.66 -10.51 -7.77
N VAL A 120 12.69 -11.84 -7.69
CA VAL A 120 13.40 -12.60 -6.67
C VAL A 120 14.18 -13.72 -7.33
N GLN A 121 15.46 -13.84 -7.00
CA GLN A 121 16.28 -14.98 -7.40
C GLN A 121 16.06 -16.13 -6.42
N LEU A 122 15.41 -17.20 -6.89
CA LEU A 122 15.32 -18.47 -6.19
C LEU A 122 16.51 -19.35 -6.62
N THR A 123 17.38 -19.69 -5.69
CA THR A 123 18.44 -20.68 -5.91
C THR A 123 18.10 -21.97 -5.19
N LEU A 124 18.24 -23.09 -5.90
CA LEU A 124 17.98 -24.45 -5.42
C LEU A 124 19.24 -25.30 -5.58
N ASP A 125 19.62 -26.03 -4.54
CA ASP A 125 20.76 -26.94 -4.57
C ASP A 125 20.31 -28.41 -4.66
N TYR A 126 20.03 -28.87 -5.88
CA TYR A 126 19.56 -30.25 -6.11
C TYR A 126 20.62 -31.31 -5.75
N SER A 127 21.90 -30.94 -5.68
CA SER A 127 22.97 -31.88 -5.30
C SER A 127 22.82 -32.40 -3.87
N GLN A 128 22.12 -31.64 -3.02
CA GLN A 128 21.86 -31.99 -1.62
C GLN A 128 20.41 -32.44 -1.38
N ALA A 129 19.61 -32.58 -2.44
CA ALA A 129 18.20 -32.90 -2.32
C ALA A 129 17.94 -34.24 -1.62
N LYS A 130 16.88 -34.27 -0.81
CA LYS A 130 16.38 -35.46 -0.10
C LYS A 130 15.02 -35.84 -0.62
N ARG A 131 14.70 -37.13 -0.64
CA ARG A 131 13.36 -37.64 -0.93
C ARG A 131 12.49 -37.57 0.30
N LEU A 132 11.25 -37.18 0.11
CA LEU A 132 10.21 -37.21 1.14
C LEU A 132 9.20 -38.31 0.86
N ASN A 133 8.61 -38.87 1.91
CA ASN A 133 7.41 -39.71 1.81
C ASN A 133 6.13 -38.84 1.84
N LYS A 134 4.96 -39.49 1.73
CA LYS A 134 3.65 -38.83 1.79
C LYS A 134 3.39 -38.07 3.10
N ALA A 135 4.09 -38.43 4.19
CA ALA A 135 4.00 -37.74 5.47
C ALA A 135 5.01 -36.57 5.58
N GLY A 136 5.73 -36.23 4.51
CA GLY A 136 6.73 -35.17 4.49
C GLY A 136 8.03 -35.50 5.24
N ARG A 137 8.26 -36.78 5.56
CA ARG A 137 9.48 -37.23 6.25
C ARG A 137 10.54 -37.66 5.24
N GLU A 138 11.79 -37.33 5.54
CA GLU A 138 12.93 -37.74 4.74
C GLU A 138 13.10 -39.26 4.75
N VAL A 139 13.27 -39.84 3.55
CA VAL A 139 13.44 -41.29 3.37
C VAL A 139 14.75 -41.66 2.69
N GLY A 140 15.58 -40.68 2.33
CA GLY A 140 16.89 -40.91 1.72
C GLY A 140 17.31 -39.81 0.75
N PRO A 141 18.47 -39.95 0.09
CA PRO A 141 18.92 -39.00 -0.93
C PRO A 141 18.01 -39.03 -2.17
N ALA A 142 18.00 -37.91 -2.91
CA ALA A 142 17.41 -37.86 -4.24
C ALA A 142 18.10 -38.82 -5.22
N PRO A 143 17.40 -39.28 -6.28
CA PRO A 143 18.02 -40.07 -7.35
C PRO A 143 19.24 -39.35 -7.95
N ALA A 144 20.21 -40.10 -8.43
CA ALA A 144 21.43 -39.54 -9.02
C ALA A 144 21.14 -38.59 -10.20
N SER A 145 20.09 -38.85 -10.98
CA SER A 145 19.62 -37.96 -12.06
C SER A 145 19.17 -36.59 -11.54
N VAL A 146 18.54 -36.53 -10.37
CA VAL A 146 18.14 -35.27 -9.71
C VAL A 146 19.36 -34.57 -9.13
N ALA A 147 20.23 -35.30 -8.43
CA ALA A 147 21.45 -34.72 -7.86
C ALA A 147 22.37 -34.12 -8.93
N ALA A 148 22.44 -34.74 -10.11
CA ALA A 148 23.21 -34.28 -11.26
C ALA A 148 22.73 -32.94 -11.85
N ILE A 149 21.50 -32.48 -11.53
CA ILE A 149 21.02 -31.14 -11.90
C ILE A 149 21.92 -30.05 -11.28
N GLY A 150 22.47 -30.32 -10.09
CA GLY A 150 23.32 -29.40 -9.36
C GLY A 150 22.57 -28.16 -8.87
N ARG A 151 23.29 -27.04 -8.75
CA ARG A 151 22.70 -25.77 -8.36
C ARG A 151 21.98 -25.11 -9.54
N LYS A 152 20.75 -24.66 -9.31
CA LYS A 152 19.95 -23.92 -10.30
C LYS A 152 19.42 -22.63 -9.70
N SER A 153 19.45 -21.57 -10.48
CA SER A 153 18.85 -20.29 -10.12
C SER A 153 17.74 -19.95 -11.11
N LEU A 154 16.62 -19.47 -10.57
CA LEU A 154 15.41 -19.10 -11.29
C LEU A 154 14.99 -17.71 -10.87
N THR A 155 14.70 -16.84 -11.83
CA THR A 155 14.07 -15.54 -11.55
C THR A 155 12.56 -15.74 -11.36
N LEU A 156 12.07 -15.40 -10.18
CA LEU A 156 10.65 -15.33 -9.86
C LEU A 156 10.16 -13.91 -10.05
N TRP A 157 9.17 -13.74 -10.92
CA TRP A 157 8.46 -12.47 -11.07
C TRP A 157 7.26 -12.45 -10.14
N LEU A 158 7.15 -11.36 -9.38
CA LEU A 158 6.14 -11.13 -8.37
C LEU A 158 5.17 -10.05 -8.85
N ASP A 159 3.90 -10.21 -8.50
CA ASP A 159 2.89 -9.17 -8.67
C ASP A 159 2.36 -8.76 -7.29
N LEU A 160 2.63 -7.53 -6.87
CA LEU A 160 2.18 -7.03 -5.58
C LEU A 160 0.69 -6.66 -5.68
N PRO A 161 -0.19 -7.30 -4.90
CA PRO A 161 -1.61 -6.98 -4.95
C PRO A 161 -1.87 -5.56 -4.45
N TYR A 162 -3.03 -5.01 -4.82
CA TYR A 162 -3.49 -3.69 -4.36
C TYR A 162 -4.02 -3.68 -2.92
N GLU A 163 -4.18 -4.86 -2.30
CA GLU A 163 -4.68 -5.04 -0.95
C GLU A 163 -3.75 -5.96 -0.13
N VAL A 164 -3.75 -5.76 1.19
CA VAL A 164 -3.11 -6.66 2.14
C VAL A 164 -3.97 -7.90 2.38
N SER A 165 -3.29 -9.02 2.62
CA SER A 165 -3.91 -10.28 3.02
C SER A 165 -3.99 -10.40 4.54
N LEU A 166 -5.07 -11.03 5.01
CA LEU A 166 -5.24 -11.40 6.41
C LEU A 166 -5.15 -12.91 6.57
N ASN A 167 -4.08 -13.39 7.20
CA ASN A 167 -4.00 -14.78 7.61
C ASN A 167 -4.50 -14.90 9.06
N THR A 168 -5.55 -15.67 9.28
CA THR A 168 -6.17 -15.82 10.60
C THR A 168 -5.84 -17.19 11.16
N LEU A 169 -5.04 -17.22 12.22
CA LEU A 169 -4.65 -18.42 12.94
C LEU A 169 -5.66 -18.70 14.04
N VAL A 170 -6.24 -19.89 14.00
CA VAL A 170 -7.31 -20.29 14.93
C VAL A 170 -7.01 -21.65 15.51
N SER A 171 -7.17 -21.77 16.82
CA SER A 171 -6.98 -23.04 17.53
C SER A 171 -8.00 -24.09 17.08
N ASP A 172 -7.66 -25.36 17.19
CA ASP A 172 -8.58 -26.47 16.87
C ASP A 172 -9.83 -26.48 17.78
N ARG A 173 -9.75 -25.86 18.96
CA ARG A 173 -10.89 -25.69 19.86
C ARG A 173 -11.86 -24.67 19.31
N GLU A 174 -11.37 -23.48 18.97
CA GLU A 174 -12.18 -22.40 18.38
C GLU A 174 -12.77 -22.82 17.03
N ARG A 175 -11.99 -23.51 16.19
CA ARG A 175 -12.48 -24.03 14.91
C ARG A 175 -13.68 -24.98 15.11
N ARG A 176 -13.59 -25.90 16.07
CA ARG A 176 -14.72 -26.79 16.44
C ARG A 176 -15.90 -26.01 17.02
N HIS A 177 -15.64 -24.95 17.78
CA HIS A 177 -16.69 -24.11 18.34
C HIS A 177 -17.48 -23.35 17.26
N ALA A 178 -16.79 -22.82 16.24
CA ALA A 178 -17.41 -22.20 15.08
C ALA A 178 -18.35 -23.15 14.32
N PHE A 179 -17.91 -24.39 14.08
CA PHE A 179 -18.73 -25.42 13.43
C PHE A 179 -19.93 -25.85 14.29
N GLY A 180 -19.87 -25.65 15.61
CA GLY A 180 -20.94 -25.96 16.56
C GLY A 180 -22.08 -24.94 16.66
N GLY A 181 -22.06 -23.87 15.84
CA GLY A 181 -23.17 -22.92 15.72
C GLY A 181 -22.92 -21.54 16.35
N ASN A 182 -21.78 -21.32 17.02
CA ASN A 182 -21.38 -20.00 17.50
C ASN A 182 -20.67 -19.26 16.36
N ARG A 183 -21.24 -18.14 15.89
CA ARG A 183 -20.81 -17.53 14.61
C ARG A 183 -19.54 -16.70 14.71
N THR A 184 -19.11 -16.29 15.90
CA THR A 184 -17.90 -15.49 16.11
C THR A 184 -16.87 -16.28 16.90
N VAL A 185 -15.62 -16.32 16.43
CA VAL A 185 -14.47 -16.90 17.14
C VAL A 185 -13.34 -15.88 17.22
N SER A 186 -12.46 -16.07 18.20
CA SER A 186 -11.22 -15.29 18.31
C SER A 186 -10.11 -15.99 17.52
N GLY A 187 -9.42 -15.24 16.68
CA GLY A 187 -8.27 -15.74 15.93
C GLY A 187 -7.14 -14.71 15.94
N GLU A 188 -5.90 -15.20 16.02
CA GLU A 188 -4.74 -14.33 15.84
C GLU A 188 -4.68 -13.89 14.37
N VAL A 189 -4.61 -12.59 14.14
CA VAL A 189 -4.53 -12.03 12.78
C VAL A 189 -3.09 -11.66 12.46
N ILE A 190 -2.56 -12.29 11.42
CA ILE A 190 -1.26 -12.01 10.83
C ILE A 190 -1.46 -11.12 9.60
N CYS A 191 -0.79 -9.96 9.60
CA CYS A 191 -0.74 -9.05 8.47
C CYS A 191 0.34 -9.49 7.49
N GLN A 192 -0.06 -9.73 6.24
CA GLN A 192 0.88 -10.10 5.19
C GLN A 192 0.44 -9.54 3.84
N VAL A 193 1.35 -9.60 2.87
CA VAL A 193 1.01 -9.44 1.45
C VAL A 193 1.32 -10.73 0.72
N ASP A 194 0.36 -11.21 -0.06
CA ASP A 194 0.52 -12.42 -0.86
C ASP A 194 0.71 -12.01 -2.32
N SER A 195 1.92 -12.25 -2.83
CA SER A 195 2.27 -11.94 -4.20
C SER A 195 2.26 -13.20 -5.05
N PHE A 196 1.52 -13.18 -6.15
CA PHE A 196 1.49 -14.33 -7.06
C PHE A 196 2.83 -14.46 -7.79
N VAL A 197 3.33 -15.69 -7.86
CA VAL A 197 4.51 -16.03 -8.67
C VAL A 197 4.06 -16.20 -10.12
N GLN A 198 4.46 -15.28 -10.99
CA GLN A 198 4.11 -15.32 -12.42
C GLN A 198 5.03 -16.23 -13.24
N THR A 199 6.19 -16.61 -12.70
CA THR A 199 7.13 -17.51 -13.37
C THR A 199 6.56 -18.92 -13.46
N ALA A 200 6.58 -19.51 -14.66
CA ALA A 200 6.26 -20.91 -14.85
C ALA A 200 7.34 -21.80 -14.21
N LEU A 201 6.99 -22.43 -13.09
CA LEU A 201 7.90 -23.31 -12.36
C LEU A 201 7.84 -24.74 -12.91
N PRO A 202 8.99 -25.43 -13.04
CA PRO A 202 9.04 -26.84 -13.45
C PRO A 202 8.75 -27.81 -12.28
N PHE A 203 8.09 -27.33 -11.23
CA PHE A 203 7.70 -28.06 -10.02
C PHE A 203 6.66 -27.24 -9.24
N ILE A 204 6.01 -27.89 -8.26
CA ILE A 204 5.10 -27.23 -7.32
C ILE A 204 5.83 -27.02 -6.00
N ILE A 205 5.70 -25.83 -5.38
CA ILE A 205 6.30 -25.51 -4.09
C ILE A 205 5.31 -25.86 -2.98
N THR A 206 5.54 -26.97 -2.28
CA THR A 206 4.61 -27.43 -1.24
C THR A 206 4.89 -26.80 0.12
N ARG A 207 6.12 -26.36 0.37
CA ARG A 207 6.50 -25.65 1.59
C ARG A 207 7.81 -24.92 1.39
N PHE A 208 7.85 -23.66 1.77
CA PHE A 208 9.09 -22.97 2.08
C PHE A 208 8.79 -21.94 3.16
N LYS A 209 9.56 -21.99 4.24
CA LYS A 209 9.53 -20.97 5.27
C LYS A 209 10.96 -20.60 5.59
N ALA A 210 11.29 -19.33 5.38
CA ALA A 210 12.55 -18.77 5.81
C ALA A 210 12.26 -17.68 6.83
N ASP A 211 12.87 -17.82 8.00
CA ASP A 211 12.90 -16.75 8.98
C ASP A 211 14.10 -15.85 8.66
N SER A 212 13.90 -14.52 8.70
CA SER A 212 14.95 -13.48 8.73
C SER A 212 15.81 -13.22 7.47
N ALA A 213 16.75 -12.28 7.65
CA ALA A 213 17.70 -11.67 6.73
C ALA A 213 18.33 -12.58 5.66
N GLN A 214 18.64 -13.83 6.00
CA GLN A 214 19.42 -14.69 5.11
C GLN A 214 18.55 -15.39 4.06
N LEU A 215 17.24 -15.53 4.33
CA LEU A 215 16.29 -16.14 3.39
C LEU A 215 16.73 -17.52 2.85
N VAL A 216 17.50 -18.26 3.65
CA VAL A 216 17.95 -19.62 3.36
C VAL A 216 17.10 -20.60 4.15
N GLY A 217 16.72 -21.71 3.52
CA GLY A 217 15.99 -22.77 4.19
C GLY A 217 15.77 -23.96 3.28
N ASP A 218 15.00 -24.92 3.75
CA ASP A 218 14.60 -26.08 2.96
C ASP A 218 13.28 -25.81 2.24
N MET A 219 13.26 -26.08 0.93
CA MET A 219 12.06 -26.02 0.11
C MET A 219 11.58 -27.43 -0.22
N ASP A 220 10.36 -27.75 0.19
CA ASP A 220 9.69 -28.97 -0.21
C ASP A 220 9.00 -28.74 -1.56
N ILE A 221 9.40 -29.50 -2.58
CA ILE A 221 8.86 -29.42 -3.93
C ILE A 221 8.27 -30.76 -4.39
N LEU A 222 7.29 -30.67 -5.30
CA LEU A 222 6.75 -31.82 -6.03
C LEU A 222 7.10 -31.65 -7.52
N THR A 223 7.88 -32.59 -8.06
CA THR A 223 8.25 -32.59 -9.48
C THR A 223 7.10 -33.08 -10.36
N HIS A 224 7.19 -32.85 -11.68
CA HIS A 224 6.22 -33.38 -12.65
C HIS A 224 6.09 -34.90 -12.61
N GLU A 225 7.19 -35.60 -12.28
CA GLU A 225 7.26 -37.05 -12.11
C GLU A 225 6.67 -37.53 -10.77
N GLN A 226 6.00 -36.64 -10.02
CA GLN A 226 5.40 -36.93 -8.72
C GLN A 226 6.43 -37.31 -7.64
N LEU A 227 7.68 -36.88 -7.80
CA LEU A 227 8.71 -37.06 -6.78
C LEU A 227 8.64 -35.89 -5.79
N THR A 228 8.41 -36.21 -4.52
CA THR A 228 8.48 -35.22 -3.44
C THR A 228 9.91 -35.11 -2.93
N LEU A 229 10.46 -33.90 -3.00
CA LEU A 229 11.83 -33.59 -2.62
C LEU A 229 11.87 -32.49 -1.58
N ARG A 230 12.87 -32.54 -0.70
CA ARG A 230 13.35 -31.41 0.08
C ARG A 230 14.65 -30.94 -0.54
N VAL A 231 14.74 -29.67 -0.90
CA VAL A 231 15.88 -29.09 -1.60
C VAL A 231 16.33 -27.84 -0.81
N PRO A 232 17.61 -27.73 -0.43
CA PRO A 232 18.13 -26.49 0.12
C PRO A 232 17.93 -25.35 -0.87
N ALA A 233 17.38 -24.25 -0.37
CA ALA A 233 16.93 -23.12 -1.15
C ALA A 233 17.36 -21.80 -0.52
N SER A 234 17.59 -20.80 -1.35
CA SER A 234 17.80 -19.42 -0.91
C SER A 234 17.06 -18.46 -1.81
N LEU A 235 16.44 -17.44 -1.22
CA LEU A 235 15.86 -16.32 -1.95
C LEU A 235 16.78 -15.09 -1.87
N TYR A 236 16.89 -14.36 -2.96
CA TYR A 236 17.53 -13.05 -2.99
C TYR A 236 16.62 -12.07 -3.71
N PHE A 237 16.16 -11.03 -3.01
CA PHE A 237 15.31 -10.00 -3.60
C PHE A 237 16.17 -8.99 -4.36
N ASP A 238 15.82 -8.70 -5.61
CA ASP A 238 16.59 -7.77 -6.43
C ASP A 238 16.36 -6.30 -5.98
N ASP A 239 15.20 -6.04 -5.37
CA ASP A 239 14.87 -4.75 -4.76
C ASP A 239 15.74 -4.48 -3.52
N ARG A 240 16.45 -3.34 -3.54
CA ARG A 240 17.39 -2.95 -2.49
C ARG A 240 16.67 -2.61 -1.18
N ASP A 241 15.63 -1.79 -1.23
CA ASP A 241 14.93 -1.31 -0.04
C ASP A 241 14.25 -2.50 0.68
N LEU A 242 13.69 -3.43 -0.10
CA LEU A 242 13.13 -4.66 0.45
C LEU A 242 14.18 -5.54 1.12
N ARG A 243 15.36 -5.72 0.51
CA ARG A 243 16.46 -6.47 1.14
C ARG A 243 16.90 -5.84 2.46
N GLU A 244 17.15 -4.53 2.47
CA GLU A 244 17.57 -3.83 3.70
C GLU A 244 16.56 -4.03 4.84
N ARG A 245 15.26 -4.08 4.53
CA ARG A 245 14.20 -4.35 5.53
C ARG A 245 14.13 -5.78 6.00
N LEU A 246 14.31 -6.74 5.09
CA LEU A 246 14.39 -8.16 5.44
C LEU A 246 15.61 -8.42 6.33
N GLU A 247 16.73 -7.76 6.03
CA GLU A 247 17.97 -7.81 6.81
C GLU A 247 17.82 -7.21 8.21
N ALA A 248 17.03 -6.14 8.35
CA ALA A 248 16.72 -5.53 9.64
C ALA A 248 15.88 -6.42 10.59
N GLY A 249 15.34 -7.55 10.11
CA GLY A 249 14.76 -8.59 10.96
C GLY A 249 13.30 -8.40 11.38
N GLY A 250 12.55 -7.50 10.73
CA GLY A 250 11.14 -7.23 11.03
C GLY A 250 10.10 -7.96 10.17
N LEU A 251 10.54 -8.67 9.12
CA LEU A 251 9.67 -9.30 8.13
C LEU A 251 9.95 -10.81 8.04
N LYS A 252 8.93 -11.61 7.76
CA LYS A 252 9.09 -13.05 7.46
C LYS A 252 8.65 -13.36 6.05
N VAL A 253 9.30 -14.32 5.40
CA VAL A 253 8.98 -14.72 4.03
C VAL A 253 8.64 -16.20 3.99
N SER A 254 7.52 -16.51 3.34
CA SER A 254 7.16 -17.88 3.02
C SER A 254 6.72 -18.01 1.58
N VAL A 255 6.94 -19.18 0.99
CA VAL A 255 6.43 -19.49 -0.34
C VAL A 255 5.55 -20.72 -0.22
N GLY A 256 4.35 -20.61 -0.78
CA GLY A 256 3.33 -21.63 -0.72
C GLY A 256 2.67 -21.84 -2.08
N SER A 257 1.84 -22.88 -2.13
CA SER A 257 1.02 -23.21 -3.28
C SER A 257 -0.35 -23.70 -2.84
N GLU A 258 -1.36 -23.37 -3.63
CA GLU A 258 -2.74 -23.80 -3.39
C GLU A 258 -3.07 -24.91 -4.36
N MET A 259 -3.61 -25.99 -3.80
CA MET A 259 -4.20 -27.07 -4.56
C MET A 259 -5.73 -26.98 -4.40
N SER A 260 -6.43 -26.91 -5.53
CA SER A 260 -7.89 -26.95 -5.57
C SER A 260 -8.33 -28.20 -6.34
N TYR A 261 -9.16 -29.04 -5.73
CA TYR A 261 -9.63 -30.31 -6.32
C TYR A 261 -8.50 -31.21 -6.87
N GLY A 262 -7.38 -31.28 -6.14
CA GLY A 262 -6.21 -32.06 -6.54
C GLY A 262 -5.40 -31.47 -7.71
N LYS A 263 -5.77 -30.28 -8.22
CA LYS A 263 -5.02 -29.55 -9.25
C LYS A 263 -4.32 -28.34 -8.64
N PHE A 264 -3.07 -28.15 -9.01
CA PHE A 264 -2.32 -26.95 -8.69
C PHE A 264 -2.97 -25.73 -9.36
N ARG A 265 -3.18 -24.66 -8.59
CA ARG A 265 -3.72 -23.39 -9.12
C ARG A 265 -2.65 -22.33 -9.26
N SER A 266 -1.89 -22.08 -8.21
CA SER A 266 -0.95 -20.97 -8.15
C SER A 266 0.06 -21.16 -7.02
N SER A 267 1.23 -20.54 -7.20
CA SER A 267 2.20 -20.31 -6.13
C SER A 267 2.17 -18.84 -5.74
N TRP A 268 2.36 -18.56 -4.47
CA TRP A 268 2.51 -17.20 -3.95
C TRP A 268 3.69 -17.11 -3.00
N LEU A 269 4.25 -15.92 -2.93
CA LEU A 269 5.20 -15.50 -1.91
C LEU A 269 4.45 -14.60 -0.92
N SER A 270 4.45 -14.97 0.35
CA SER A 270 3.90 -14.17 1.43
C SER A 270 5.03 -13.42 2.13
N ILE A 271 4.85 -12.11 2.33
CA ILE A 271 5.69 -11.30 3.22
C ILE A 271 4.84 -10.90 4.42
N GLU A 272 5.18 -11.43 5.59
CA GLU A 272 4.51 -11.16 6.86
C GLU A 272 5.16 -9.94 7.55
N PHE A 273 4.33 -8.97 7.91
CA PHE A 273 4.72 -7.75 8.62
C PHE A 273 4.62 -7.88 10.14
N GLY A 274 3.76 -8.79 10.62
CA GLY A 274 3.55 -9.01 12.05
C GLY A 274 2.12 -9.43 12.38
N SER A 275 1.85 -9.56 13.67
CA SER A 275 0.56 -9.94 14.24
C SER A 275 -0.14 -8.71 14.82
N LEU A 276 -1.46 -8.59 14.58
CA LEU A 276 -2.33 -7.66 15.31
C LEU A 276 -2.85 -8.25 16.62
N GLY A 277 -2.48 -9.49 16.93
CA GLY A 277 -3.01 -10.24 18.06
C GLY A 277 -4.37 -10.84 17.75
N GLU A 278 -5.10 -11.19 18.81
CA GLU A 278 -6.40 -11.83 18.70
C GLU A 278 -7.50 -10.83 18.34
N HIS A 279 -8.23 -11.12 17.27
CA HIS A 279 -9.40 -10.38 16.86
C HIS A 279 -10.62 -11.30 16.70
N PRO A 280 -11.82 -10.83 17.09
CA PRO A 280 -13.05 -11.56 16.79
C PRO A 280 -13.29 -11.53 15.28
N TYR A 281 -13.66 -12.67 14.72
CA TYR A 281 -14.11 -12.76 13.33
C TYR A 281 -15.19 -13.83 13.18
N GLN A 282 -15.98 -13.73 12.12
CA GLN A 282 -16.99 -14.75 11.80
C GLN A 282 -16.50 -15.66 10.67
N PRO A 283 -16.18 -16.94 10.94
CA PRO A 283 -15.86 -17.89 9.89
C PRO A 283 -17.06 -17.98 8.94
N PHE A 284 -16.81 -17.99 7.64
CA PHE A 284 -17.82 -18.10 6.58
C PHE A 284 -18.68 -16.85 6.30
N ASP A 285 -18.49 -15.75 7.03
CA ASP A 285 -19.06 -14.47 6.61
C ASP A 285 -18.08 -13.73 5.68
N MET A 286 -18.38 -13.76 4.39
CA MET A 286 -17.61 -13.05 3.35
C MET A 286 -17.71 -11.52 3.49
N ALA A 287 -18.75 -11.03 4.16
CA ALA A 287 -19.04 -9.61 4.32
C ALA A 287 -18.55 -9.02 5.66
N ASP A 288 -17.84 -9.81 6.49
CA ASP A 288 -17.44 -9.46 7.85
C ASP A 288 -16.80 -8.06 7.92
N ALA A 289 -17.61 -7.07 8.31
CA ALA A 289 -17.21 -5.68 8.44
C ALA A 289 -16.11 -5.51 9.49
N GLY A 290 -16.02 -6.42 10.47
CA GLY A 290 -14.92 -6.47 11.44
C GLY A 290 -13.58 -6.74 10.77
N ARG A 291 -13.56 -7.55 9.69
CA ARG A 291 -12.34 -7.77 8.91
C ARG A 291 -11.93 -6.57 8.08
N GLN A 292 -12.83 -5.62 7.79
CA GLN A 292 -12.47 -4.42 7.03
C GLN A 292 -11.59 -3.47 7.86
N GLY A 293 -11.97 -3.17 9.10
CA GLY A 293 -11.13 -2.38 10.00
C GLY A 293 -9.78 -3.05 10.29
N VAL A 294 -9.78 -4.37 10.42
CA VAL A 294 -8.54 -5.16 10.58
C VAL A 294 -7.66 -5.08 9.33
N ARG A 295 -8.23 -5.10 8.11
CA ARG A 295 -7.47 -4.87 6.87
C ARG A 295 -6.84 -3.48 6.84
N GLU A 296 -7.52 -2.45 7.29
CA GLU A 296 -6.96 -1.09 7.37
C GLU A 296 -5.77 -1.01 8.34
N LEU A 297 -5.89 -1.66 9.51
CA LEU A 297 -4.77 -1.79 10.45
C LEU A 297 -3.58 -2.51 9.80
N CYS A 298 -3.80 -3.62 9.10
CA CYS A 298 -2.73 -4.31 8.37
C CYS A 298 -2.14 -3.48 7.22
N SER A 299 -2.96 -2.69 6.53
CA SER A 299 -2.52 -1.77 5.48
C SER A 299 -1.58 -0.70 6.05
N ASN A 300 -1.86 -0.20 7.26
CA ASN A 300 -0.99 0.72 7.98
C ASN A 300 0.31 0.05 8.45
N PHE A 301 0.28 -1.21 8.90
CA PHE A 301 1.50 -1.98 9.19
C PHE A 301 2.38 -2.13 7.95
N ALA A 302 1.80 -2.49 6.81
CA ALA A 302 2.51 -2.58 5.55
C ALA A 302 3.10 -1.23 5.13
N TYR A 303 2.37 -0.13 5.34
CA TYR A 303 2.89 1.22 5.08
C TYR A 303 4.07 1.59 6.00
N GLN A 304 3.98 1.29 7.31
CA GLN A 304 5.05 1.52 8.27
C GLN A 304 6.27 0.63 8.03
N ALA A 305 6.05 -0.54 7.42
CA ALA A 305 7.12 -1.36 6.88
C ALA A 305 7.85 -0.68 5.72
N GLY A 306 7.40 0.49 5.23
CA GLY A 306 8.09 1.40 4.31
C GLY A 306 8.31 0.85 2.89
N ARG A 307 9.18 1.49 2.11
CA ARG A 307 9.38 1.16 0.68
C ARG A 307 9.96 -0.27 0.49
N PRO A 308 9.44 -1.08 -0.44
CA PRO A 308 8.50 -0.69 -1.48
C PRO A 308 7.02 -0.72 -1.06
N PHE A 309 6.67 -1.29 0.10
CA PHE A 309 5.28 -1.47 0.55
C PHE A 309 4.49 -0.17 0.70
N SER A 310 5.11 0.90 1.17
CA SER A 310 4.46 2.22 1.31
C SER A 310 3.97 2.81 -0.02
N PHE A 311 4.48 2.35 -1.16
CA PHE A 311 3.95 2.72 -2.48
C PHE A 311 2.59 2.06 -2.75
N PHE A 312 2.34 0.86 -2.22
CA PHE A 312 1.19 0.02 -2.58
C PHE A 312 0.16 -0.15 -1.46
N TYR A 313 0.48 0.23 -0.23
CA TYR A 313 -0.40 0.02 0.92
C TYR A 313 -0.48 1.26 1.82
N GLY A 314 -1.51 1.32 2.65
CA GLY A 314 -1.80 2.40 3.60
C GLY A 314 -2.21 3.72 2.94
N VAL A 315 -1.91 4.81 3.65
CA VAL A 315 -2.26 6.19 3.30
C VAL A 315 -1.03 7.08 3.45
N GLY A 316 -0.76 7.95 2.49
CA GLY A 316 0.36 8.89 2.55
C GLY A 316 0.95 9.23 1.19
N LEU A 317 1.98 10.08 1.19
CA LEU A 317 2.51 10.69 -0.03
C LEU A 317 3.14 9.67 -1.02
N ASP A 318 3.69 8.55 -0.51
CA ASP A 318 4.24 7.47 -1.35
C ASP A 318 3.17 6.81 -2.25
N ARG A 319 1.87 7.01 -1.96
CA ARG A 319 0.76 6.56 -2.81
C ARG A 319 0.62 7.39 -4.10
N LEU A 320 1.40 8.46 -4.29
CA LEU A 320 1.30 9.33 -5.46
C LEU A 320 1.56 8.55 -6.77
N GLU A 321 0.65 8.67 -7.73
CA GLU A 321 0.79 8.09 -9.08
C GLU A 321 1.07 9.16 -10.14
N LYS A 322 0.52 10.35 -9.94
CA LYS A 322 0.65 11.45 -10.88
C LYS A 322 0.51 12.79 -10.16
N PHE A 323 1.18 13.81 -10.68
CA PHE A 323 0.95 15.18 -10.24
C PHE A 323 0.93 16.14 -11.43
N ARG A 324 0.37 17.32 -11.21
CA ARG A 324 0.42 18.46 -12.13
C ARG A 324 0.63 19.73 -11.30
N ILE A 325 1.64 20.53 -11.64
CA ILE A 325 1.79 21.88 -11.09
C ILE A 325 1.43 22.86 -12.20
N ALA A 326 0.60 23.86 -11.91
CA ALA A 326 0.21 24.87 -12.88
C ALA A 326 1.46 25.61 -13.40
N PRO A 327 1.51 25.97 -14.69
CA PRO A 327 2.55 26.86 -15.20
C PRO A 327 2.41 28.25 -14.57
N GLN A 328 3.45 29.08 -14.68
CA GLN A 328 3.29 30.51 -14.41
C GLN A 328 2.50 31.14 -15.57
N GLY A 329 1.50 31.95 -15.21
CA GLY A 329 0.78 32.83 -16.14
C GLY A 329 1.59 34.08 -16.46
#